data_AF-A0A919E4L8-F1
#
_entry.id   AF-A0A919E4L8-F1
#
_cell.length_a   1.000
_cell.length_b   1.000
_cell.length_c   1.000
_cell.angle_alpha   90.00
_cell.angle_beta   90.00
_cell.angle_gamma   90.00
#
_symmetry.space_group_name_H-M   'P 1'
#
loop_
_entity.id
_entity.type
_entity.pdbx_description
1 polymer ?
#
loop_
_entity_poly.entity_id
_entity_poly.type
_entity_poly.pdbx_seq_one_letter_code
_entity_poly.pdbx_strand_id
1 'polypeptide(L)'
;MGEQDTSIKTTRAVRDRLKTLASERNTTMNDLLAELVERELTEEEREQRAQQALEEIKRSTGLMVSDDARARARSFLQSLGQEHHAA
;
A
#
# COMPACT_ATOMS: atom_id res chain seq x y z
N MET A 1 15.06 -11.29 19.54
CA MET A 1 16.40 -11.34 18.92
C MET A 1 16.58 -10.01 18.22
N GLY A 2 17.62 -9.24 18.56
CA GLY A 2 17.76 -7.88 18.04
C GLY A 2 17.87 -7.89 16.52
N GLU A 3 16.94 -7.22 15.85
CA GLU A 3 16.99 -6.99 14.41
C GLU A 3 18.33 -6.33 14.09
N GLN A 4 19.07 -6.91 13.16
CA GLN A 4 20.38 -6.38 12.79
C GLN A 4 20.18 -5.06 12.06
N ASP A 5 20.67 -3.97 12.65
CA ASP A 5 20.71 -2.67 12.00
C ASP A 5 21.33 -2.81 10.60
N THR A 6 20.51 -2.62 9.58
CA THR A 6 20.91 -2.78 8.18
C THR A 6 21.17 -1.41 7.57
N SER A 7 22.33 -1.22 6.94
CA SER A 7 22.70 0.07 6.35
C SER A 7 22.15 0.20 4.93
N ILE A 8 21.25 1.17 4.73
CA ILE A 8 20.68 1.49 3.42
C ILE A 8 21.46 2.66 2.81
N LYS A 9 22.07 2.44 1.64
CA LYS A 9 22.73 3.52 0.88
C LYS A 9 21.68 4.37 0.18
N THR A 10 21.72 5.67 0.40
CA THR A 10 20.81 6.64 -0.23
C THR A 10 21.54 7.95 -0.56
N THR A 11 20.87 8.85 -1.27
CA THR A 11 21.41 10.17 -1.58
C THR A 11 21.27 11.12 -0.40
N ARG A 12 22.14 12.14 -0.33
CA ARG A 12 22.07 13.18 0.70
C ARG A 12 20.72 13.89 0.73
N ALA A 13 20.15 14.18 -0.45
CA ALA A 13 18.85 14.83 -0.58
C ALA A 13 17.72 14.00 0.05
N VAL A 14 17.72 12.69 -0.17
CA VAL A 14 16.71 11.78 0.40
C VAL A 14 16.85 11.69 1.92
N ARG A 15 18.09 11.55 2.44
CA ARG A 15 18.35 11.54 3.88
C ARG A 15 17.89 12.83 4.57
N ASP A 16 18.23 13.98 3.99
CA ASP A 16 17.89 15.28 4.58
C ASP A 16 16.37 15.51 4.57
N ARG A 17 15.66 15.05 3.52
CA ARG A 17 14.19 15.04 3.48
C ARG A 17 13.56 14.11 4.52
N LEU A 18 14.09 12.89 4.66
CA LEU A 18 13.68 11.93 5.71
C LEU A 18 13.86 12.54 7.10
N LYS A 19 14.95 13.28 7.34
CA LYS A 19 15.19 13.99 8.59
C LYS A 19 14.09 14.98 8.90
N THR A 20 13.76 15.83 7.93
CA THR A 20 12.73 16.86 8.08
C THR A 20 11.37 16.23 8.38
N LEU A 21 10.98 15.21 7.59
CA LEU A 21 9.70 14.52 7.79
C LEU A 21 9.61 13.81 9.16
N ALA A 22 10.70 13.18 9.61
CA ALA A 22 10.75 12.54 10.92
C ALA A 22 10.59 13.57 12.04
N SER A 23 11.24 14.73 11.90
CA SER A 23 11.18 15.84 12.85
C SER A 23 9.77 16.44 12.94
N GLU A 24 9.10 16.64 11.80
CA GLU A 24 7.71 17.14 11.74
C GLU A 24 6.72 16.19 12.43
N ARG A 25 6.99 14.88 12.38
CA ARG A 25 6.14 13.83 12.94
C ARG A 25 6.54 13.42 14.37
N ASN A 26 7.53 14.08 14.97
CA ASN A 26 8.11 13.71 16.28
C ASN A 26 8.48 12.21 16.37
N THR A 27 9.00 11.64 15.28
CA THR A 27 9.38 10.23 15.19
C THR A 27 10.85 10.11 14.78
N THR A 28 11.41 8.90 14.82
CA THR A 28 12.77 8.67 14.33
C THR A 28 12.77 8.43 12.82
N MET A 29 13.93 8.61 12.16
CA MET A 29 14.06 8.26 10.75
C MET A 29 13.76 6.78 10.49
N ASN A 30 14.08 5.91 11.44
CA ASN A 30 13.87 4.48 11.29
C ASN A 30 12.38 4.12 11.41
N ASP A 31 11.70 4.68 12.42
CA ASP A 31 10.25 4.53 12.59
C ASP A 31 9.48 5.09 11.39
N LEU A 32 9.85 6.29 10.90
CA LEU A 32 9.23 6.86 9.71
C LEU A 32 9.47 5.98 8.47
N LEU A 33 10.67 5.42 8.33
CA LEU A 33 10.98 4.54 7.21
C LEU A 33 10.17 3.24 7.30
N ALA A 34 10.05 2.66 8.49
CA ALA A 34 9.21 1.49 8.74
C ALA A 34 7.74 1.80 8.39
N GLU A 35 7.18 2.91 8.89
CA GLU A 35 5.82 3.34 8.56
C GLU A 35 5.62 3.54 7.05
N LEU A 36 6.59 4.14 6.35
CA LEU A 36 6.48 4.35 4.90
C LEU A 36 6.50 3.03 4.13
N VAL A 37 7.34 2.09 4.56
CA VAL A 37 7.42 0.75 3.95
C VAL A 37 6.15 -0.06 4.26
N GLU A 38 5.61 0.01 5.47
CA GLU A 38 4.35 -0.66 5.83
C GLU A 38 3.14 -0.12 5.05
N ARG A 39 3.17 1.17 4.70
CA ARG A 39 2.08 1.81 3.94
C ARG A 39 2.11 1.46 2.46
N GLU A 40 3.29 1.38 1.87
CA GLU A 40 3.47 1.05 0.46
C GLU A 40 3.61 -0.46 0.28
N LEU A 41 2.46 -1.13 0.21
CA LEU A 41 2.40 -2.55 -0.15
C LEU A 41 3.03 -2.76 -1.53
N THR A 42 3.91 -3.75 -1.61
CA THR A 42 4.45 -4.23 -2.87
C THR A 42 3.33 -4.81 -3.75
N GLU A 43 3.56 -4.90 -5.06
CA GLU A 43 2.60 -5.50 -5.99
C GLU A 43 2.23 -6.94 -5.59
N GLU A 44 3.20 -7.71 -5.08
CA GLU A 44 2.98 -9.07 -4.61
C GLU A 44 2.10 -9.12 -3.36
N GLU A 45 2.34 -8.24 -2.39
CA GLU A 45 1.49 -8.14 -1.18
C GLU A 45 0.09 -7.64 -1.51
N ARG A 46 -0.04 -6.73 -2.50
CA ARG A 46 -1.36 -6.29 -3.01
C ARG A 46 -2.12 -7.45 -3.63
N GLU A 47 -1.45 -8.28 -4.42
CA GLU A 47 -2.06 -9.46 -5.03
C GLU A 47 -2.47 -10.49 -3.98
N GLN A 48 -1.61 -10.77 -2.99
CA GLN A 48 -1.94 -11.64 -1.86
C GLN A 48 -3.15 -11.12 -1.07
N ARG A 49 -3.21 -9.81 -0.77
CA ARG A 49 -4.37 -9.21 -0.10
C ARG A 49 -5.65 -9.33 -0.92
N ALA A 50 -5.56 -9.17 -2.24
CA ALA A 50 -6.69 -9.35 -3.13
C ALA A 50 -7.19 -10.80 -3.13
N GLN A 51 -6.28 -11.77 -3.14
CA GLN A 51 -6.62 -13.20 -3.04
C GLN A 51 -7.27 -13.53 -1.69
N GLN A 52 -6.71 -13.02 -0.58
CA GLN A 52 -7.29 -13.20 0.75
C GLN A 52 -8.69 -12.61 0.86
N ALA A 53 -8.91 -11.40 0.33
CA ALA A 53 -10.23 -10.78 0.31
C ALA A 53 -11.24 -11.59 -0.52
N LEU A 54 -10.81 -12.15 -1.66
CA LEU A 54 -11.68 -13.01 -2.48
C LEU A 54 -12.07 -14.30 -1.75
N GLU A 55 -11.12 -14.93 -1.06
CA GLU A 55 -11.39 -16.13 -0.25
C GLU A 55 -12.27 -15.82 0.96
N GLU A 56 -12.12 -14.63 1.57
CA GLU A 56 -13.01 -14.17 2.64
C GLU A 56 -14.43 -13.91 2.12
N ILE A 57 -14.59 -13.21 1.00
CA ILE A 57 -15.89 -12.97 0.36
C ILE A 57 -16.57 -14.30 0.00
N LYS A 58 -15.80 -15.26 -0.51
CA LYS A 58 -16.31 -16.61 -0.81
C LYS A 58 -16.75 -17.32 0.46
N ARG A 59 -16.01 -17.18 1.56
CA ARG A 59 -16.36 -17.77 2.85
C ARG A 59 -17.60 -17.12 3.49
N SER A 60 -17.73 -15.80 3.40
CA SER A 60 -18.81 -15.04 4.03
C SER A 60 -20.11 -15.08 3.22
N THR A 61 -20.00 -15.09 1.89
CA THR A 61 -21.14 -14.90 0.97
C THR A 61 -21.49 -16.17 0.22
N GLY A 62 -20.60 -17.18 0.19
CA GLY A 62 -20.75 -18.40 -0.60
C GLY A 62 -20.63 -18.19 -2.11
N LEU A 63 -20.40 -16.96 -2.55
CA LEU A 63 -20.31 -16.57 -3.95
C LEU A 63 -18.85 -16.51 -4.39
N MET A 64 -18.55 -17.13 -5.52
CA MET A 64 -17.26 -16.99 -6.17
C MET A 64 -17.33 -15.79 -7.11
N VAL A 65 -16.51 -14.78 -6.86
CA VAL A 65 -16.43 -13.59 -7.73
C VAL A 65 -15.83 -14.04 -9.07
N SER A 66 -16.60 -13.90 -10.15
CA SER A 66 -16.12 -14.21 -11.49
C SER A 66 -15.20 -13.11 -12.03
N ASP A 67 -14.27 -13.47 -12.92
CA ASP A 67 -13.39 -12.51 -13.57
C ASP A 67 -14.15 -11.44 -14.35
N ASP A 68 -15.28 -11.79 -14.96
CA ASP A 68 -16.16 -10.83 -15.67
C ASP A 68 -16.76 -9.79 -14.72
N ALA A 69 -17.26 -10.22 -13.56
CA ALA A 69 -17.78 -9.30 -12.54
C ALA A 69 -16.69 -8.36 -12.02
N ARG A 70 -15.46 -8.88 -11.84
CA ARG A 70 -14.29 -8.10 -11.42
C ARG A 70 -13.85 -7.09 -12.48
N ALA A 71 -13.90 -7.46 -13.76
CA ALA A 71 -13.59 -6.57 -14.88
C ALA A 71 -14.60 -5.41 -14.96
N ARG A 72 -15.90 -5.69 -14.85
CA ARG A 72 -16.95 -4.65 -14.82
C ARG A 72 -16.78 -3.70 -13.64
N ALA A 73 -16.49 -4.23 -12.45
CA ALA A 73 -16.24 -3.41 -11.27
C ALA A 73 -15.01 -2.50 -11.45
N ARG A 74 -13.93 -3.00 -12.06
CA ARG A 74 -12.74 -2.19 -12.37
C ARG A 74 -13.05 -1.04 -13.32
N SER A 75 -13.78 -1.31 -14.42
CA SER A 75 -14.18 -0.27 -15.37
C SER A 75 -15.08 0.79 -14.74
N PHE A 76 -15.99 0.38 -13.85
CA PHE A 76 -16.84 1.30 -13.10
C PHE A 76 -16.04 2.20 -12.15
N LEU A 77 -15.10 1.63 -11.37
CA LEU A 77 -14.23 2.41 -10.49
C LEU A 77 -13.33 3.38 -11.25
N GLN A 78 -12.85 3.00 -12.44
CA GLN A 78 -12.10 3.89 -13.32
C GLN A 78 -12.94 5.07 -13.82
N SER A 79 -14.23 4.85 -14.13
CA SER A 79 -15.13 5.94 -14.53
C SER A 79 -15.38 6.91 -13.37
N LEU A 80 -15.65 6.39 -12.17
CA LEU A 80 -15.85 7.23 -10.98
C LEU A 80 -14.61 8.09 -10.64
N GLY A 81 -13.41 7.54 -10.82
CA GLY A 81 -12.16 8.28 -10.61
C GLY A 81 -11.93 9.41 -11.63
N GLN A 82 -12.47 9.28 -12.85
CA GLN A 82 -12.41 10.35 -13.86
C GLN A 82 -13.38 11.49 -13.53
N GLU A 83 -14.58 11.16 -13.04
CA GLU A 83 -15.60 12.15 -12.68
C GLU A 83 -15.17 13.01 -11.47
N HIS A 84 -14.42 12.44 -10.52
CA HIS A 84 -13.97 13.14 -9.32
C HIS A 84 -12.73 14.04 -9.54
N HIS A 85 -12.02 13.88 -10.66
CA HIS A 85 -10.84 14.68 -11.00
C HIS A 85 -11.16 15.87 -11.93
N ALA A 86 -12.41 15.96 -12.40
CA ALA A 86 -12.93 16.98 -13.30
C ALA A 86 -13.82 18.04 -12.59
N ALA A 87 -13.92 17.99 -11.25
CA ALA A 87 -14.63 18.94 -10.40
C ALA A 87 -13.64 19.66 -9.46
#